data_AF-A0A368FWJ9-F1
#
_entry.id   AF-A0A368FWJ9-F1
#
_cell.length_a   1.000
_cell.length_b   1.000
_cell.length_c   1.000
_cell.angle_alpha   90.00
_cell.angle_beta   90.00
_cell.angle_gamma   90.00
#
_symmetry.space_group_name_H-M   'P 1'
#
loop_
_entity.id
_entity.type
_entity.pdbx_description
1 polymer ?
#
loop_
_entity_poly.entity_id
_entity_poly.type
_entity_poly.pdbx_seq_one_letter_code
_entity_poly.pdbx_strand_id
1 'polypeptide(L)'
;MISRLVVIPCLFFASSAQILHLTGKISGFDYKTKKGFYAEVFLNIPYASAPLGELRFEAPSPGFPIMFWVHGGGYESGSAVAYGYKALADIYIPRDIIVVTIQYRLGVYGFFSTGDSRMPGNLGLFDMAEALKFIHANAEKFGGDPSRITVCGNSAGSAAAGQLILSPVTRDYIPRSIEMSGSAWASFAQGVAVANHSLGLAKVLGCHANIKECMKQKSVEEIYEGIRKVVSISNELRDPVSCLIINLYDSTMDGIWGLKWTPVIDGEFLQHPEVMTAAAPPKISLVGVTNKEAALIS
;
A
#
# COMPACT_ATOMS: atom_id res chain seq x y z
N MET A 1 9.93 52.38 23.56
CA MET A 1 10.67 51.51 22.61
C MET A 1 9.64 50.56 22.01
N ILE A 2 9.02 50.78 20.84
CA ILE A 2 9.59 50.83 19.47
C ILE A 2 10.58 49.67 19.30
N SER A 3 10.29 48.64 18.49
CA SER A 3 10.17 48.77 17.03
C SER A 3 9.10 47.90 16.38
N ARG A 4 8.44 48.48 15.36
CA ARG A 4 7.68 47.81 14.32
C ARG A 4 8.64 47.33 13.22
N LEU A 5 8.34 46.21 12.58
CA LEU A 5 8.67 46.01 11.18
C LEU A 5 7.47 45.37 10.48
N VAL A 6 6.80 46.19 9.66
CA VAL A 6 5.84 45.75 8.66
C VAL A 6 6.64 45.53 7.38
N VAL A 7 6.54 44.34 6.80
CA VAL A 7 6.98 44.09 5.42
C VAL A 7 5.77 43.56 4.67
N ILE A 8 5.18 44.43 3.85
CA ILE A 8 4.22 44.08 2.81
C ILE A 8 4.96 44.23 1.48
N PRO A 9 5.32 43.13 0.78
CA PRO A 9 5.48 43.17 -0.65
C PRO A 9 4.15 42.73 -1.26
N CYS A 10 3.42 43.73 -1.75
CA CYS A 10 2.34 43.55 -2.69
C CYS A 10 2.95 43.06 -4.01
N LEU A 11 2.73 41.80 -4.37
CA LEU A 11 2.67 41.34 -5.75
C LEU A 11 1.54 40.31 -5.79
N PHE A 12 0.47 40.67 -6.51
CA PHE A 12 -0.67 39.81 -6.77
C PHE A 12 -0.21 38.50 -7.42
N PHE A 13 -0.30 37.40 -6.68
CA PHE A 13 -0.77 36.14 -7.22
C PHE A 13 -1.85 35.65 -6.25
N ALA A 14 -3.10 35.65 -6.71
CA ALA A 14 -4.19 35.02 -5.99
C ALA A 14 -3.91 33.51 -5.94
N SER A 15 -3.22 33.03 -4.90
CA SER A 15 -3.18 31.62 -4.55
C SER A 15 -4.43 31.33 -3.73
N SER A 16 -5.35 30.57 -4.33
CA SER A 16 -6.58 30.10 -3.69
C SER A 16 -6.25 28.89 -2.82
N ALA A 17 -5.73 29.12 -1.61
CA ALA A 17 -5.63 28.04 -0.63
C ALA A 17 -7.04 27.63 -0.18
N GLN A 18 -7.49 26.43 -0.57
CA GLN A 18 -8.84 25.92 -0.30
C GLN A 18 -8.97 25.20 1.06
N ILE A 19 -10.19 25.19 1.62
CA ILE A 19 -10.57 24.68 2.95
C ILE A 19 -11.90 23.87 2.82
N LEU A 20 -11.98 22.53 3.04
CA LEU A 20 -13.24 21.70 3.01
C LEU A 20 -13.48 20.78 4.21
N HIS A 21 -13.96 21.26 5.33
CA HIS A 21 -14.42 20.47 6.49
C HIS A 21 -14.70 18.95 6.32
N LEU A 22 -13.71 18.11 6.66
CA LEU A 22 -13.90 16.75 7.21
C LEU A 22 -13.51 16.80 8.70
N THR A 23 -13.27 15.68 9.39
CA THR A 23 -12.95 15.64 10.85
C THR A 23 -11.72 16.47 11.31
N GLY A 24 -11.10 17.27 10.43
CA GLY A 24 -10.05 18.27 10.68
C GLY A 24 -9.79 19.23 9.51
N LYS A 25 -8.75 20.07 9.61
CA LYS A 25 -8.34 21.14 8.67
C LYS A 25 -6.97 20.80 8.03
N ILE A 26 -6.85 20.72 6.69
CA ILE A 26 -5.60 20.37 5.97
C ILE A 26 -5.33 21.34 4.79
N SER A 27 -4.07 21.55 4.40
CA SER A 27 -3.64 22.55 3.41
C SER A 27 -2.86 21.93 2.23
N GLY A 28 -3.21 22.29 1.00
CA GLY A 28 -2.47 21.95 -0.24
C GLY A 28 -1.76 23.16 -0.87
N PHE A 29 -1.14 22.98 -2.05
CA PHE A 29 -0.53 24.04 -2.84
C PHE A 29 -0.63 23.80 -4.34
N ASP A 30 -0.60 24.88 -5.13
CA ASP A 30 -0.57 24.82 -6.59
C ASP A 30 0.83 24.42 -7.08
N TYR A 31 0.90 23.41 -7.94
CA TYR A 31 2.10 22.99 -8.63
C TYR A 31 1.93 23.15 -10.13
N LYS A 32 2.86 23.88 -10.76
CA LYS A 32 2.95 23.94 -12.22
C LYS A 32 3.86 22.83 -12.72
N THR A 33 3.29 21.92 -13.50
CA THR A 33 4.03 20.86 -14.21
C THR A 33 5.03 21.44 -15.21
N LYS A 34 6.03 20.66 -15.61
CA LYS A 34 7.02 21.07 -16.63
C LYS A 34 6.40 21.42 -17.98
N LYS A 35 5.21 20.87 -18.27
CA LYS A 35 4.46 21.10 -19.50
C LYS A 35 3.48 22.27 -19.41
N GLY A 36 3.42 22.97 -18.29
CA GLY A 36 2.61 24.17 -18.11
C GLY A 36 1.21 23.95 -17.52
N PHE A 37 0.80 22.70 -17.26
CA PHE A 37 -0.44 22.37 -16.56
C PHE A 37 -0.33 22.68 -15.08
N TYR A 38 -1.43 23.13 -14.47
CA TYR A 38 -1.53 23.40 -13.04
C TYR A 38 -2.17 22.19 -12.33
N ALA A 39 -1.64 21.86 -11.18
CA ALA A 39 -2.02 20.73 -10.36
C ALA A 39 -2.22 21.19 -8.92
N GLU A 40 -3.35 20.89 -8.31
CA GLU A 40 -3.49 21.03 -6.86
C GLU A 40 -2.82 19.81 -6.20
N VAL A 41 -1.71 20.04 -5.50
CA VAL A 41 -0.97 18.99 -4.80
C VAL A 41 -1.34 19.02 -3.33
N PHE A 42 -1.89 17.91 -2.85
CA PHE A 42 -2.23 17.71 -1.45
C PHE A 42 -1.29 16.64 -0.87
N LEU A 43 -0.47 17.03 0.10
CA LEU A 43 0.29 16.11 0.94
C LEU A 43 -0.41 16.05 2.29
N ASN A 44 -0.65 14.84 2.83
CA ASN A 44 -1.45 14.62 4.06
C ASN A 44 -2.89 15.18 4.01
N ILE A 45 -3.70 14.64 3.08
CA ILE A 45 -5.08 15.00 2.61
C ILE A 45 -6.16 15.01 3.73
N PRO A 46 -7.17 15.93 3.75
CA PRO A 46 -7.96 16.44 2.60
C PRO A 46 -8.09 17.98 2.49
N TYR A 47 -8.59 18.64 1.41
CA TYR A 47 -10.03 18.80 1.10
C TYR A 47 -10.36 20.07 0.21
N ALA A 48 -10.84 19.96 -1.06
CA ALA A 48 -11.71 20.88 -1.89
C ALA A 48 -11.25 21.42 -3.26
N SER A 49 -12.22 21.36 -4.20
CA SER A 49 -12.68 22.40 -5.17
C SER A 49 -14.19 22.27 -5.47
N ALA A 50 -14.94 23.39 -5.52
CA ALA A 50 -16.40 23.43 -5.78
C ALA A 50 -16.75 23.85 -7.23
N PRO A 51 -17.84 23.35 -7.83
CA PRO A 51 -18.21 23.68 -9.20
C PRO A 51 -18.81 25.10 -9.28
N LEU A 52 -17.97 26.10 -9.54
CA LEU A 52 -18.36 27.49 -9.72
C LEU A 52 -17.96 28.01 -11.11
N GLY A 53 -18.73 28.98 -11.62
CA GLY A 53 -18.56 29.56 -12.95
C GLY A 53 -19.47 28.90 -13.98
N GLU A 54 -18.97 28.70 -15.20
CA GLU A 54 -19.68 28.10 -16.34
C GLU A 54 -20.21 26.68 -16.04
N LEU A 55 -19.65 26.00 -15.04
CA LEU A 55 -20.05 24.65 -14.63
C LEU A 55 -21.25 24.61 -13.65
N ARG A 56 -21.84 25.76 -13.31
CA ARG A 56 -22.96 25.86 -12.34
C ARG A 56 -24.27 25.21 -12.83
N PHE A 57 -24.39 24.97 -14.14
CA PHE A 57 -25.60 24.42 -14.78
C PHE A 57 -25.30 23.33 -15.83
N GLU A 58 -24.08 22.82 -15.87
CA GLU A 58 -23.72 21.69 -16.73
C GLU A 58 -24.06 20.37 -16.03
N ALA A 59 -24.45 19.36 -16.82
CA ALA A 59 -24.53 18.00 -16.30
C ALA A 59 -23.17 17.60 -15.69
N PRO A 60 -23.13 16.85 -14.58
CA PRO A 60 -21.87 16.45 -13.98
C PRO A 60 -21.01 15.76 -15.04
N SER A 61 -19.87 16.38 -15.36
CA SER A 61 -18.84 15.73 -16.18
C SER A 61 -18.51 14.40 -15.51
N PRO A 62 -18.42 13.28 -16.24
CA PRO A 62 -18.02 12.02 -15.65
C PRO A 62 -16.69 12.26 -14.93
N GLY A 63 -16.68 12.03 -13.61
CA GLY A 63 -15.52 12.35 -12.78
C GLY A 63 -14.25 11.74 -13.34
N PHE A 64 -13.11 12.34 -13.00
CA PHE A 64 -11.82 11.90 -13.51
C PHE A 64 -11.53 10.45 -13.11
N PRO A 65 -10.95 9.63 -14.00
CA PRO A 65 -10.45 8.31 -13.63
C PRO A 65 -9.42 8.43 -12.51
N ILE A 66 -9.49 7.51 -11.55
CA ILE A 66 -8.61 7.48 -10.37
C ILE A 66 -7.64 6.31 -10.52
N MET A 67 -6.34 6.62 -10.53
CA MET A 67 -5.26 5.66 -10.40
C MET A 67 -4.89 5.52 -8.91
N PHE A 68 -5.25 4.39 -8.32
CA PHE A 68 -4.92 4.04 -6.93
C PHE A 68 -3.63 3.23 -6.90
N TRP A 69 -2.54 3.85 -6.49
CA TRP A 69 -1.18 3.32 -6.57
C TRP A 69 -0.73 2.68 -5.25
N VAL A 70 -0.38 1.39 -5.32
CA VAL A 70 0.20 0.60 -4.24
C VAL A 70 1.69 0.39 -4.52
N HIS A 71 2.54 0.82 -3.59
CA HIS A 71 3.98 0.70 -3.76
C HIS A 71 4.49 -0.73 -3.57
N GLY A 72 5.59 -1.07 -4.25
CA GLY A 72 6.36 -2.30 -4.03
C GLY A 72 7.26 -2.26 -2.80
N GLY A 73 8.21 -3.20 -2.73
CA GLY A 73 9.18 -3.33 -1.63
C GLY A 73 9.03 -4.60 -0.78
N GLY A 74 8.50 -5.67 -1.37
CA GLY A 74 8.43 -6.99 -0.73
C GLY A 74 7.51 -7.05 0.49
N TYR A 75 6.60 -6.09 0.66
CA TYR A 75 5.78 -5.90 1.87
C TYR A 75 6.58 -5.55 3.14
N GLU A 76 7.91 -5.49 3.08
CA GLU A 76 8.77 -5.16 4.23
C GLU A 76 9.40 -3.77 4.15
N SER A 77 9.38 -3.15 2.98
CA SER A 77 9.98 -1.84 2.70
C SER A 77 9.15 -1.04 1.70
N GLY A 78 9.48 0.24 1.53
CA GLY A 78 8.87 1.12 0.54
C GLY A 78 8.20 2.36 1.16
N SER A 79 7.85 3.30 0.29
CA SER A 79 7.13 4.52 0.66
C SER A 79 6.46 5.15 -0.56
N ALA A 80 5.23 5.62 -0.38
CA ALA A 80 4.47 6.48 -1.26
C ALA A 80 5.24 7.76 -1.61
N VAL A 81 6.00 8.31 -0.66
CA VAL A 81 6.81 9.53 -0.88
C VAL A 81 7.94 9.27 -1.87
N ALA A 82 8.45 8.04 -1.96
CA ALA A 82 9.56 7.70 -2.86
C ALA A 82 9.19 7.86 -4.35
N TYR A 83 7.90 7.77 -4.70
CA TYR A 83 7.43 8.00 -6.07
C TYR A 83 7.44 9.47 -6.45
N GLY A 84 7.33 10.36 -5.45
CA GLY A 84 7.28 11.80 -5.63
C GLY A 84 6.02 12.28 -6.37
N TYR A 85 5.49 13.44 -5.98
CA TYR A 85 4.29 13.98 -6.64
C TYR A 85 4.61 14.59 -8.02
N LYS A 86 5.83 15.09 -8.24
CA LYS A 86 6.19 15.85 -9.47
C LYS A 86 6.12 14.99 -10.73
N ALA A 87 6.73 13.80 -10.70
CA ALA A 87 6.75 12.91 -11.85
C ALA A 87 5.34 12.39 -12.17
N LEU A 88 4.57 12.03 -11.14
CA LEU A 88 3.18 11.61 -11.28
C LEU A 88 2.32 12.74 -11.86
N ALA A 89 2.48 13.96 -11.34
CA ALA A 89 1.81 15.15 -11.84
C ALA A 89 2.14 15.41 -13.33
N ASP A 90 3.42 15.40 -13.71
CA ASP A 90 3.86 15.65 -15.09
C ASP A 90 3.33 14.62 -16.11
N ILE A 91 3.06 13.38 -15.67
CA ILE A 91 2.64 12.27 -16.55
C ILE A 91 1.11 12.16 -16.64
N TYR A 92 0.41 12.23 -15.51
CA TYR A 92 -0.99 11.81 -15.40
C TYR A 92 -1.99 12.98 -15.39
N ILE A 93 -1.59 14.15 -14.88
CA ILE A 93 -2.48 15.33 -14.85
C ILE A 93 -2.81 15.85 -16.25
N PRO A 94 -1.88 15.90 -17.23
CA PRO A 94 -2.21 16.25 -18.61
C PRO A 94 -3.15 15.26 -19.32
N ARG A 95 -3.47 14.14 -18.66
CA ARG A 95 -4.36 13.08 -19.16
C ARG A 95 -5.64 12.99 -18.34
N ASP A 96 -5.91 13.99 -17.50
CA ASP A 96 -7.11 14.06 -16.67
C ASP A 96 -7.26 12.85 -15.73
N ILE A 97 -6.14 12.38 -15.15
CA ILE A 97 -6.11 11.25 -14.20
C ILE A 97 -5.75 11.75 -12.81
N ILE A 98 -6.58 11.40 -11.82
CA ILE A 98 -6.26 11.58 -10.40
C ILE A 98 -5.35 10.44 -9.96
N VAL A 99 -4.22 10.75 -9.32
CA VAL A 99 -3.31 9.74 -8.79
C VAL A 99 -3.35 9.78 -7.27
N VAL A 100 -3.64 8.64 -6.66
CA VAL A 100 -3.60 8.44 -5.21
C VAL A 100 -2.48 7.47 -4.88
N THR A 101 -1.47 7.90 -4.13
CA THR A 101 -0.45 7.01 -3.57
C THR A 101 -0.74 6.74 -2.10
N ILE A 102 -0.72 5.48 -1.70
CA ILE A 102 -1.06 5.08 -0.32
C ILE A 102 0.14 4.53 0.44
N GLN A 103 0.12 4.73 1.76
CA GLN A 103 0.95 3.99 2.70
C GLN A 103 0.17 2.80 3.25
N TYR A 104 0.88 1.75 3.60
CA TYR A 104 0.36 0.61 4.36
C TYR A 104 1.44 0.11 5.32
N ARG A 105 1.03 -0.58 6.39
CA ARG A 105 2.00 -1.17 7.34
C ARG A 105 2.84 -2.24 6.66
N LEU A 106 4.12 -2.26 7.01
CA LEU A 106 5.14 -3.12 6.42
C LEU A 106 5.71 -4.10 7.44
N GLY A 107 6.28 -5.20 6.95
CA GLY A 107 6.98 -6.22 7.71
C GLY A 107 6.16 -6.75 8.87
N VAL A 108 6.80 -6.94 10.01
CA VAL A 108 6.16 -7.45 11.25
C VAL A 108 4.89 -6.67 11.63
N TYR A 109 4.84 -5.36 11.39
CA TYR A 109 3.67 -4.55 11.77
C TYR A 109 2.50 -4.70 10.81
N GLY A 110 2.76 -5.06 9.55
CA GLY A 110 1.74 -5.28 8.54
C GLY A 110 1.29 -6.73 8.42
N PHE A 111 2.17 -7.70 8.72
CA PHE A 111 1.97 -9.07 8.29
C PHE A 111 2.35 -10.12 9.35
N PHE A 112 2.55 -9.75 10.62
CA PHE A 112 2.67 -10.74 11.70
C PHE A 112 1.40 -11.60 11.80
N SER A 113 1.56 -12.91 11.64
CA SER A 113 0.48 -13.88 11.75
C SER A 113 0.92 -15.06 12.61
N THR A 114 0.05 -15.57 13.48
CA THR A 114 0.27 -16.83 14.21
C THR A 114 -0.20 -18.05 13.43
N GLY A 115 -0.77 -17.88 12.23
CA GLY A 115 -1.40 -18.95 11.46
C GLY A 115 -2.75 -19.41 12.04
N ASP A 116 -3.32 -18.66 12.98
CA ASP A 116 -4.61 -18.92 13.59
C ASP A 116 -5.32 -17.62 14.00
N SER A 117 -6.49 -17.75 14.66
CA SER A 117 -7.34 -16.62 15.02
C SER A 117 -6.75 -15.66 16.07
N ARG A 118 -5.63 -16.00 16.72
CA ARG A 118 -5.01 -15.10 17.72
C ARG A 118 -4.45 -13.85 17.06
N MET A 119 -3.77 -14.03 15.92
CA MET A 119 -3.24 -13.00 15.05
C MET A 119 -3.33 -13.50 13.60
N PRO A 120 -4.45 -13.26 12.89
CA PRO A 120 -4.66 -13.81 11.55
C PRO A 120 -3.69 -13.24 10.49
N GLY A 121 -3.24 -11.99 10.64
CA GLY A 121 -2.26 -11.35 9.75
C GLY A 121 -2.87 -10.27 8.87
N ASN A 122 -2.21 -9.97 7.74
CA ASN A 122 -2.70 -9.11 6.65
C ASN A 122 -3.11 -7.67 7.00
N LEU A 123 -2.69 -7.15 8.13
CA LEU A 123 -2.97 -5.76 8.54
C LEU A 123 -2.56 -4.74 7.47
N GLY A 124 -1.46 -4.98 6.75
CA GLY A 124 -1.06 -4.15 5.60
C GLY A 124 -2.06 -4.19 4.45
N LEU A 125 -2.70 -5.33 4.15
CA LEU A 125 -3.77 -5.41 3.14
C LEU A 125 -5.04 -4.72 3.61
N PHE A 126 -5.38 -4.85 4.90
CA PHE A 126 -6.51 -4.11 5.47
C PHE A 126 -6.28 -2.59 5.43
N ASP A 127 -5.06 -2.11 5.64
CA ASP A 127 -4.74 -0.68 5.47
C ASP A 127 -5.01 -0.22 4.02
N MET A 128 -4.60 -1.02 3.03
CA MET A 128 -4.87 -0.73 1.62
C MET A 128 -6.38 -0.71 1.33
N ALA A 129 -7.14 -1.65 1.90
CA ALA A 129 -8.59 -1.71 1.75
C ALA A 129 -9.30 -0.51 2.36
N GLU A 130 -8.90 -0.08 3.56
CA GLU A 130 -9.47 1.11 4.19
C GLU A 130 -9.10 2.38 3.41
N ALA A 131 -7.88 2.48 2.88
CA ALA A 131 -7.50 3.58 1.99
C ALA A 131 -8.34 3.58 0.69
N LEU A 132 -8.59 2.42 0.11
CA LEU A 132 -9.44 2.29 -1.08
C LEU A 132 -10.89 2.68 -0.78
N LYS A 133 -11.49 2.18 0.31
CA LYS A 133 -12.85 2.54 0.74
C LYS A 133 -12.96 4.03 1.02
N PHE A 134 -11.93 4.63 1.63
CA PHE A 134 -11.86 6.08 1.83
C PHE A 134 -11.89 6.82 0.49
N ILE A 135 -11.07 6.42 -0.48
CA ILE A 135 -11.06 7.05 -1.81
C ILE A 135 -12.38 6.84 -2.52
N HIS A 136 -12.95 5.64 -2.50
CA HIS A 136 -14.24 5.37 -3.14
C HIS A 136 -15.36 6.23 -2.52
N ALA A 137 -15.41 6.36 -1.20
CA ALA A 137 -16.42 7.18 -0.51
C ALA A 137 -16.23 8.69 -0.68
N ASN A 138 -15.06 9.14 -1.12
CA ASN A 138 -14.72 10.56 -1.26
C ASN A 138 -14.34 10.96 -2.69
N ALA A 139 -14.38 10.04 -3.66
CA ALA A 139 -13.91 10.24 -5.03
C ALA A 139 -14.49 11.50 -5.67
N GLU A 140 -15.80 11.67 -5.60
CA GLU A 140 -16.52 12.81 -6.16
C GLU A 140 -16.07 14.14 -5.55
N LYS A 141 -15.65 14.13 -4.28
CA LYS A 141 -15.14 15.33 -3.58
C LYS A 141 -13.77 15.77 -4.10
N PHE A 142 -13.04 14.87 -4.76
CA PHE A 142 -11.78 15.16 -5.45
C PHE A 142 -11.98 15.35 -6.97
N GLY A 143 -13.24 15.42 -7.44
CA GLY A 143 -13.57 15.46 -8.86
C GLY A 143 -13.37 14.11 -9.58
N GLY A 144 -13.17 13.03 -8.84
CA GLY A 144 -12.97 11.68 -9.37
C GLY A 144 -14.26 10.87 -9.46
N ASP A 145 -14.27 9.87 -10.33
CA ASP A 145 -15.39 8.92 -10.47
C ASP A 145 -15.05 7.60 -9.76
N PRO A 146 -15.78 7.23 -8.69
CA PRO A 146 -15.52 5.99 -7.95
C PRO A 146 -15.72 4.73 -8.80
N SER A 147 -16.58 4.79 -9.83
CA SER A 147 -16.77 3.69 -10.80
C SER A 147 -15.62 3.58 -11.81
N ARG A 148 -14.66 4.51 -11.76
CA ARG A 148 -13.50 4.55 -12.66
C ARG A 148 -12.16 4.42 -11.94
N ILE A 149 -12.16 3.80 -10.76
CA ILE A 149 -10.92 3.44 -10.05
C ILE A 149 -10.16 2.34 -10.80
N THR A 150 -8.85 2.52 -10.90
CA THR A 150 -7.88 1.49 -11.36
C THR A 150 -6.83 1.32 -10.29
N VAL A 151 -6.75 0.12 -9.70
CA VAL A 151 -5.68 -0.20 -8.76
C VAL A 151 -4.43 -0.57 -9.55
N CYS A 152 -3.31 0.07 -9.23
CA CYS A 152 -2.04 -0.10 -9.93
C CYS A 152 -0.93 -0.37 -8.91
N GLY A 153 0.05 -1.20 -9.26
CA GLY A 153 1.22 -1.35 -8.42
C GLY A 153 2.35 -2.12 -9.10
N ASN A 154 3.53 -2.05 -8.50
CA ASN A 154 4.73 -2.74 -8.98
C ASN A 154 5.27 -3.75 -7.96
N SER A 155 5.78 -4.89 -8.41
CA SER A 155 6.35 -5.94 -7.53
C SER A 155 5.34 -6.36 -6.44
N ALA A 156 5.67 -6.21 -5.15
CA ALA A 156 4.73 -6.42 -4.05
C ALA A 156 3.45 -5.57 -4.17
N GLY A 157 3.53 -4.36 -4.72
CA GLY A 157 2.36 -3.53 -5.02
C GLY A 157 1.50 -4.10 -6.14
N SER A 158 2.11 -4.78 -7.11
CA SER A 158 1.38 -5.52 -8.17
C SER A 158 0.67 -6.73 -7.60
N ALA A 159 1.36 -7.50 -6.75
CA ALA A 159 0.75 -8.61 -6.04
C ALA A 159 -0.42 -8.15 -5.15
N ALA A 160 -0.25 -7.03 -4.44
CA ALA A 160 -1.32 -6.39 -3.68
C ALA A 160 -2.48 -5.92 -4.55
N ALA A 161 -2.21 -5.34 -5.74
CA ALA A 161 -3.26 -4.96 -6.69
C ALA A 161 -4.11 -6.18 -7.11
N GLY A 162 -3.46 -7.29 -7.45
CA GLY A 162 -4.12 -8.57 -7.72
C GLY A 162 -4.94 -9.08 -6.51
N GLN A 163 -4.37 -9.01 -5.31
CA GLN A 163 -5.04 -9.42 -4.07
C GLN A 163 -6.30 -8.57 -3.80
N LEU A 164 -6.21 -7.26 -3.99
CA LEU A 164 -7.32 -6.32 -3.79
C LEU A 164 -8.45 -6.56 -4.78
N ILE A 165 -8.17 -6.86 -6.05
CA ILE A 165 -9.24 -7.11 -7.02
C ILE A 165 -9.98 -8.44 -6.79
N LEU A 166 -9.34 -9.39 -6.11
CA LEU A 166 -9.89 -10.72 -5.83
C LEU A 166 -10.57 -10.81 -4.45
N SER A 167 -10.08 -10.06 -3.45
CA SER A 167 -10.55 -10.14 -2.07
C SER A 167 -12.04 -9.80 -1.94
N PRO A 168 -12.84 -10.57 -1.19
CA PRO A 168 -14.23 -10.22 -0.90
C PRO A 168 -14.36 -8.88 -0.16
N VAL A 169 -13.29 -8.41 0.50
CA VAL A 169 -13.28 -7.13 1.23
C VAL A 169 -13.28 -5.93 0.28
N THR A 170 -12.68 -6.06 -0.90
CA THR A 170 -12.37 -4.91 -1.78
C THR A 170 -12.84 -5.05 -3.22
N ARG A 171 -13.14 -6.27 -3.69
CA ARG A 171 -13.40 -6.53 -5.11
C ARG A 171 -14.55 -5.70 -5.68
N ASP A 172 -15.57 -5.36 -4.90
CA ASP A 172 -16.72 -4.63 -5.42
C ASP A 172 -16.44 -3.14 -5.65
N TYR A 173 -15.33 -2.62 -5.11
CA TYR A 173 -14.89 -1.23 -5.27
C TYR A 173 -13.91 -1.04 -6.43
N ILE A 174 -13.44 -2.12 -7.06
CA ILE A 174 -12.33 -2.06 -8.02
C ILE A 174 -12.75 -2.63 -9.38
N PRO A 175 -13.05 -1.75 -10.35
CA PRO A 175 -13.37 -2.17 -11.71
C PRO A 175 -12.18 -2.72 -12.50
N ARG A 176 -10.95 -2.22 -12.24
CA ARG A 176 -9.77 -2.43 -13.10
C ARG A 176 -8.46 -2.54 -12.33
N SER A 177 -7.50 -3.31 -12.87
CA SER A 177 -6.12 -3.39 -12.34
C SER A 177 -5.04 -3.15 -13.40
N ILE A 178 -3.88 -2.65 -12.94
CA ILE A 178 -2.61 -2.67 -13.67
C ILE A 178 -1.57 -3.32 -12.75
N GLU A 179 -1.05 -4.47 -13.18
CA GLU A 179 -0.19 -5.34 -12.40
C GLU A 179 1.19 -5.43 -13.06
N MET A 180 2.15 -4.68 -12.51
CA MET A 180 3.51 -4.57 -13.03
C MET A 180 4.49 -5.45 -12.24
N SER A 181 4.97 -6.53 -12.84
CA SER A 181 6.03 -7.38 -12.28
C SER A 181 5.65 -8.07 -10.96
N GLY A 182 4.40 -8.51 -10.84
CA GLY A 182 3.93 -9.31 -9.70
C GLY A 182 2.50 -9.80 -9.90
N SER A 183 2.08 -10.81 -9.14
CA SER A 183 0.71 -11.33 -9.16
C SER A 183 0.25 -11.66 -7.74
N ALA A 184 -1.07 -11.74 -7.54
CA ALA A 184 -1.67 -12.09 -6.24
C ALA A 184 -1.12 -13.41 -5.65
N TRP A 185 -0.69 -14.30 -6.53
CA TRP A 185 -0.24 -15.66 -6.24
C TRP A 185 1.27 -15.84 -6.45
N ALA A 186 2.02 -14.74 -6.64
CA ALA A 186 3.46 -14.82 -6.68
C ALA A 186 3.98 -15.41 -5.37
N SER A 187 5.03 -16.22 -5.42
CA SER A 187 5.58 -16.90 -4.26
C SER A 187 5.97 -15.95 -3.12
N PHE A 188 6.52 -14.77 -3.45
CA PHE A 188 6.84 -13.72 -2.48
C PHE A 188 5.60 -13.04 -1.85
N ALA A 189 4.41 -13.30 -2.38
CA ALA A 189 3.13 -12.78 -1.89
C ALA A 189 2.28 -13.87 -1.21
N GLN A 190 2.84 -15.06 -1.00
CA GLN A 190 2.22 -16.21 -0.33
C GLN A 190 3.08 -16.62 0.88
N GLY A 191 2.82 -16.00 2.02
CA GLY A 191 3.60 -16.10 3.26
C GLY A 191 3.46 -17.41 4.01
N VAL A 192 3.84 -18.53 3.40
CA VAL A 192 3.71 -19.88 3.98
C VAL A 192 4.51 -20.06 5.29
N ALA A 193 5.64 -19.37 5.45
CA ALA A 193 6.49 -19.45 6.64
C ALA A 193 6.25 -18.32 7.67
N VAL A 194 5.35 -17.38 7.38
CA VAL A 194 5.11 -16.20 8.23
C VAL A 194 4.73 -16.60 9.65
N ALA A 195 3.95 -17.67 9.82
CA ALA A 195 3.58 -18.18 11.14
C ALA A 195 4.81 -18.65 11.94
N ASN A 196 5.73 -19.36 11.29
CA ASN A 196 6.96 -19.83 11.93
C ASN A 196 7.87 -18.66 12.34
N HIS A 197 8.03 -17.66 11.46
CA HIS A 197 8.82 -16.47 11.77
C HIS A 197 8.21 -15.65 12.92
N SER A 198 6.89 -15.46 12.89
CA SER A 198 6.14 -14.73 13.92
C SER A 198 6.20 -15.42 15.29
N LEU A 199 6.02 -16.74 15.33
CA LEU A 199 6.11 -17.51 16.58
C LEU A 199 7.56 -17.60 17.09
N GLY A 200 8.55 -17.70 16.21
CA GLY A 200 9.96 -17.61 16.56
C GLY A 200 10.32 -16.27 17.20
N LEU A 201 9.85 -15.17 16.60
CA LEU A 201 10.00 -13.82 17.16
C LEU A 201 9.31 -13.69 18.52
N ALA A 202 8.06 -14.14 18.63
CA ALA A 202 7.32 -14.12 19.89
C ALA A 202 8.06 -14.90 21.00
N LYS A 203 8.64 -16.06 20.67
CA LYS A 203 9.46 -16.85 21.60
C LYS A 203 10.71 -16.08 22.07
N VAL A 204 11.45 -15.46 21.16
CA VAL A 204 12.64 -14.65 21.49
C VAL A 204 12.29 -13.47 22.39
N LEU A 205 11.09 -12.90 22.23
CA LEU A 205 10.60 -11.78 23.01
C LEU A 205 9.90 -12.18 24.33
N GLY A 206 9.81 -13.48 24.63
CA GLY A 206 9.16 -14.01 25.84
C GLY A 206 7.62 -13.98 25.80
N CYS A 207 7.03 -13.89 24.61
CA CYS A 207 5.58 -13.83 24.41
C CYS A 207 4.99 -15.24 24.14
N HIS A 208 4.42 -15.89 25.17
CA HIS A 208 3.96 -17.29 25.09
C HIS A 208 2.43 -17.48 25.03
N ALA A 209 1.70 -17.13 26.10
CA ALA A 209 0.26 -17.45 26.22
C ALA A 209 -0.66 -16.34 25.67
N ASN A 210 -0.22 -15.07 25.70
CA ASN A 210 -0.96 -13.89 25.22
C ASN A 210 -0.14 -13.12 24.19
N ILE A 211 0.18 -13.76 23.07
CA ILE A 211 1.11 -13.23 22.04
C ILE A 211 0.69 -11.81 21.62
N LYS A 212 -0.58 -11.59 21.27
CA LYS A 212 -1.07 -10.27 20.84
C LYS A 212 -0.82 -9.18 21.87
N GLU A 213 -1.18 -9.42 23.13
CA GLU A 213 -1.06 -8.40 24.17
C GLU A 213 0.40 -8.16 24.57
N CYS A 214 1.20 -9.23 24.64
CA CYS A 214 2.63 -9.14 24.90
C CYS A 214 3.36 -8.37 23.78
N MET A 215 3.06 -8.66 22.51
CA MET A 215 3.69 -7.97 21.38
C MET A 215 3.36 -6.47 21.34
N LYS A 216 2.17 -6.04 21.80
CA LYS A 216 1.83 -4.61 21.93
C LYS A 216 2.65 -3.89 23.00
N GLN A 217 3.10 -4.61 24.02
CA GLN A 217 3.90 -4.04 25.11
C GLN A 217 5.39 -3.91 24.73
N LYS A 218 5.81 -4.52 23.62
CA LYS A 218 7.19 -4.45 23.15
C LYS A 218 7.48 -3.13 22.45
N SER A 219 8.63 -2.54 22.78
CA SER A 219 9.13 -1.37 22.06
C SER A 219 9.52 -1.76 20.63
N VAL A 220 9.62 -0.74 19.78
CA VAL A 220 10.08 -0.90 18.40
C VAL A 220 11.48 -1.52 18.38
N GLU A 221 12.37 -1.05 19.25
CA GLU A 221 13.75 -1.51 19.41
C GLU A 221 13.79 -2.97 19.85
N GLU A 222 12.98 -3.37 20.84
CA GLU A 222 12.88 -4.76 21.28
C GLU A 222 12.47 -5.68 20.12
N ILE A 223 11.46 -5.27 19.34
CA ILE A 223 10.99 -6.04 18.19
C ILE A 223 12.11 -6.19 17.15
N TYR A 224 12.76 -5.11 16.74
CA TYR A 224 13.84 -5.19 15.74
C TYR A 224 15.04 -5.99 16.24
N GLU A 225 15.38 -5.92 17.52
CA GLU A 225 16.43 -6.74 18.10
C GLU A 225 16.04 -8.23 18.16
N GLY A 226 14.78 -8.52 18.47
CA GLY A 226 14.22 -9.86 18.35
C GLY A 226 14.30 -10.41 16.92
N ILE A 227 13.99 -9.59 15.92
CA ILE A 227 14.07 -9.97 14.49
C ILE A 227 15.49 -10.38 14.11
N ARG A 228 16.52 -9.66 14.59
CA ARG A 228 17.93 -9.99 14.34
C ARG A 228 18.31 -11.34 14.95
N LYS A 229 17.82 -11.65 16.15
CA LYS A 229 18.09 -12.91 16.85
C LYS A 229 17.41 -14.13 16.21
N VAL A 230 16.22 -13.95 15.64
CA VAL A 230 15.56 -15.04 14.87
C VAL A 230 16.43 -15.46 13.68
N VAL A 231 17.12 -14.51 13.03
CA VAL A 231 18.05 -14.79 11.91
C VAL A 231 19.32 -15.51 12.35
N SER A 232 19.83 -15.24 13.56
CA SER A 232 21.02 -15.95 14.05
C SER A 232 20.70 -17.40 14.41
N ILE A 233 19.53 -17.65 15.02
CA ILE A 233 19.09 -19.00 15.40
C ILE A 233 18.83 -19.89 14.17
N SER A 234 18.26 -19.33 13.09
CA SER A 234 18.10 -20.07 11.83
C SER A 234 19.44 -20.46 11.19
N ASN A 235 20.49 -19.65 11.39
CA ASN A 235 21.83 -19.93 10.88
C ASN A 235 22.62 -20.93 11.76
N GLU A 236 22.35 -20.98 13.07
CA GLU A 236 23.00 -21.89 14.02
C GLU A 236 22.41 -23.32 14.01
N LEU A 237 21.13 -23.49 13.65
CA LEU A 237 20.46 -24.80 13.51
C LEU A 237 20.85 -25.60 12.24
N ARG A 238 22.02 -25.31 11.63
CA ARG A 238 22.63 -26.08 10.54
C ARG A 238 23.18 -27.44 11.04
N ASP A 239 22.33 -28.27 11.62
CA ASP A 239 22.57 -29.70 11.79
C ASP A 239 22.30 -30.42 10.44
N PRO A 240 23.16 -31.37 9.99
CA PRO A 240 23.03 -32.02 8.69
C PRO A 240 21.68 -32.71 8.42
N VAL A 241 20.94 -33.17 9.45
CA VAL A 241 19.61 -33.77 9.28
C VAL A 241 18.53 -32.70 9.14
N SER A 242 18.62 -31.65 9.96
CA SER A 242 17.78 -30.45 9.87
C SER A 242 17.98 -29.73 8.53
N CYS A 243 19.18 -29.81 7.95
CA CYS A 243 19.52 -29.27 6.64
C CYS A 243 18.73 -29.93 5.51
N LEU A 244 18.30 -31.20 5.61
CA LEU A 244 17.52 -31.83 4.54
C LEU A 244 16.06 -31.33 4.52
N ILE A 245 15.46 -31.15 5.69
CA ILE A 245 14.08 -30.64 5.85
C ILE A 245 14.05 -29.12 5.65
N ILE A 246 15.04 -28.40 6.19
CA ILE A 246 15.21 -26.98 5.98
C ILE A 246 15.57 -26.72 4.53
N ASN A 247 16.46 -27.44 3.83
CA ASN A 247 16.68 -27.18 2.39
C ASN A 247 15.45 -27.46 1.51
N LEU A 248 14.49 -28.30 1.94
CA LEU A 248 13.20 -28.45 1.24
C LEU A 248 12.22 -27.31 1.54
N TYR A 249 12.40 -26.59 2.66
CA TYR A 249 11.59 -25.41 3.05
C TYR A 249 12.28 -24.05 2.72
N ASP A 250 13.60 -23.99 2.72
CA ASP A 250 14.52 -22.87 2.44
C ASP A 250 14.87 -22.83 0.93
N SER A 251 14.51 -23.88 0.19
CA SER A 251 14.33 -23.82 -1.27
C SER A 251 13.01 -23.15 -1.67
N THR A 252 12.16 -22.78 -0.69
CA THR A 252 11.09 -21.81 -0.93
C THR A 252 11.62 -20.39 -0.79
N MET A 253 10.89 -19.45 -1.38
CA MET A 253 11.35 -18.13 -1.81
C MET A 253 11.78 -17.17 -0.68
N ASP A 254 11.64 -17.58 0.58
CA ASP A 254 12.20 -16.94 1.76
C ASP A 254 13.74 -16.82 1.66
N GLY A 255 14.41 -17.81 1.06
CA GLY A 255 15.86 -17.79 0.82
C GLY A 255 16.30 -16.91 -0.36
N ILE A 256 15.46 -16.78 -1.40
CA ILE A 256 15.78 -16.01 -2.62
C ILE A 256 15.53 -14.51 -2.41
N TRP A 257 14.44 -14.15 -1.72
CA TRP A 257 14.06 -12.75 -1.52
C TRP A 257 14.30 -12.24 -0.09
N GLY A 258 14.57 -13.11 0.87
CA GLY A 258 14.84 -12.73 2.27
C GLY A 258 13.62 -12.18 3.03
N LEU A 259 12.40 -12.35 2.48
CA LEU A 259 11.16 -11.82 3.05
C LEU A 259 10.62 -12.78 4.12
N LYS A 260 10.17 -12.24 5.26
CA LYS A 260 9.69 -13.01 6.42
C LYS A 260 8.24 -12.72 6.78
N TRP A 261 7.77 -11.51 6.49
CA TRP A 261 6.44 -11.03 6.82
C TRP A 261 5.75 -10.50 5.56
N THR A 262 4.98 -11.39 4.93
CA THR A 262 4.24 -11.17 3.69
C THR A 262 2.78 -11.64 3.84
N PRO A 263 1.88 -11.39 2.86
CA PRO A 263 0.48 -11.78 2.99
C PRO A 263 0.26 -13.28 3.22
N VAL A 264 -0.73 -13.64 4.04
CA VAL A 264 -1.10 -15.03 4.37
C VAL A 264 -2.55 -15.31 4.02
N ILE A 265 -2.93 -16.59 3.86
CA ILE A 265 -4.34 -16.98 3.74
C ILE A 265 -4.96 -16.89 5.15
N ASP A 266 -5.73 -15.83 5.40
CA ASP A 266 -6.39 -15.58 6.69
C ASP A 266 -7.88 -15.99 6.70
N GLY A 267 -8.44 -16.34 5.54
CA GLY A 267 -9.83 -16.72 5.36
C GLY A 267 -10.81 -15.55 5.25
N GLU A 268 -10.38 -14.33 5.59
CA GLU A 268 -11.18 -13.11 5.54
C GLU A 268 -10.78 -12.25 4.34
N PHE A 269 -9.54 -11.76 4.32
CA PHE A 269 -9.03 -10.95 3.22
C PHE A 269 -8.57 -11.82 2.06
N LEU A 270 -7.78 -12.85 2.37
CA LEU A 270 -7.25 -13.82 1.43
C LEU A 270 -7.76 -15.21 1.78
N GLN A 271 -8.55 -15.76 0.86
CA GLN A 271 -9.01 -17.15 0.88
C GLN A 271 -8.14 -17.97 -0.09
N HIS A 272 -8.40 -19.27 -0.16
CA HIS A 272 -7.70 -20.11 -1.13
C HIS A 272 -7.89 -19.59 -2.57
N PRO A 273 -6.84 -19.65 -3.42
CA PRO A 273 -6.88 -19.09 -4.78
C PRO A 273 -8.08 -19.54 -5.60
N GLU A 274 -8.41 -20.83 -5.53
CA GLU A 274 -9.55 -21.41 -6.26
C GLU A 274 -10.89 -20.76 -5.86
N VAL A 275 -11.07 -20.48 -4.57
CA VAL A 275 -12.28 -19.82 -4.04
C VAL A 275 -12.33 -18.37 -4.51
N MET A 276 -11.21 -17.65 -4.40
CA MET A 276 -11.16 -16.23 -4.75
C MET A 276 -11.35 -16.01 -6.25
N THR A 277 -10.69 -16.80 -7.09
CA THR A 277 -10.80 -16.70 -8.55
C THR A 277 -12.17 -17.13 -9.05
N ALA A 278 -12.80 -18.13 -8.43
CA ALA A 278 -14.17 -18.53 -8.80
C ALA A 278 -15.23 -17.50 -8.40
N ALA A 279 -15.04 -16.81 -7.27
CA ALA A 279 -16.03 -15.88 -6.73
C ALA A 279 -15.89 -14.44 -7.23
N ALA A 280 -14.70 -14.02 -7.69
CA ALA A 280 -14.47 -12.66 -8.17
C ALA A 280 -15.03 -12.48 -9.59
N PRO A 281 -15.79 -11.39 -9.86
CA PRO A 281 -16.27 -11.11 -11.20
C PRO A 281 -15.09 -10.77 -12.14
N PRO A 282 -15.21 -11.06 -13.45
CA PRO A 282 -14.19 -10.66 -14.43
C PRO A 282 -13.97 -9.15 -14.43
N LYS A 283 -12.70 -8.74 -14.51
CA LYS A 283 -12.27 -7.34 -14.50
C LYS A 283 -11.29 -7.08 -15.63
N ILE A 284 -11.23 -5.83 -16.08
CA ILE A 284 -10.21 -5.43 -17.05
C ILE A 284 -8.89 -5.28 -16.29
N SER A 285 -7.94 -6.16 -16.59
CA SER A 285 -6.63 -6.20 -15.96
C SER A 285 -5.54 -6.12 -17.01
N LEU A 286 -4.58 -5.22 -16.82
CA LEU A 286 -3.36 -5.15 -17.61
C LEU A 286 -2.21 -5.71 -16.77
N VAL A 287 -1.68 -6.86 -17.16
CA VAL A 287 -0.57 -7.53 -16.46
C VAL A 287 0.67 -7.51 -17.34
N GLY A 288 1.83 -7.23 -16.76
CA GLY A 288 3.09 -7.19 -17.51
C GLY A 288 4.32 -7.49 -16.67
N VAL A 289 5.37 -7.96 -17.33
CA VAL A 289 6.70 -8.21 -16.77
C VAL A 289 7.76 -7.62 -17.68
N THR A 290 8.96 -7.36 -17.14
CA THR A 290 10.14 -7.00 -17.92
C THR A 290 10.77 -8.24 -18.56
N ASN A 291 11.61 -8.04 -19.58
CA ASN A 291 12.28 -9.14 -20.28
C ASN A 291 13.39 -9.83 -19.46
N LYS A 292 13.78 -9.24 -18.32
CA LYS A 292 14.87 -9.73 -17.44
C LYS A 292 14.59 -9.43 -15.97
N GLU A 293 13.43 -9.84 -15.44
CA GLU A 293 13.06 -9.57 -14.02
C GLU A 293 14.11 -10.09 -13.02
N ALA A 294 14.68 -11.26 -13.29
CA ALA A 294 15.68 -11.88 -12.42
C ALA A 294 17.04 -11.14 -12.42
N ALA A 295 17.26 -10.16 -13.30
CA ALA A 295 18.47 -9.32 -13.24
C ALA A 295 18.51 -8.44 -11.97
N LEU A 296 17.40 -8.35 -11.23
CA LEU A 296 17.36 -7.71 -9.92
C LEU A 296 18.23 -8.41 -8.87
N ILE A 297 18.43 -9.73 -9.00
CA ILE A 297 19.15 -10.58 -8.03
C ILE A 297 20.49 -11.10 -8.56
N SER A 298 20.91 -10.64 -9.75
CA SER A 298 22.15 -11.05 -10.43
C SER A 298 23.33 -10.14 -10.11
#